data_AF-A0A7J4J1G7-F1
#
_entry.id   AF-A0A7J4J1G7-F1
#
_cell.length_a   1.000
_cell.length_b   1.000
_cell.length_c   1.000
_cell.angle_alpha   90.00
_cell.angle_beta   90.00
_cell.angle_gamma   90.00
#
_symmetry.space_group_name_H-M   'P 1'
#
loop_
_entity.id
_entity.type
_entity.pdbx_description
1 polymer ?
#
loop_
_entity_poly.entity_id
_entity_poly.type
_entity_poly.pdbx_seq_one_letter_code
_entity_poly.pdbx_strand_id
1 'polypeptide(L)'
;MQTNQYQGKEMYWKEETVNCRQKRKLLHRKGIDAEIIKSIVFAWDEEQYAVVCGVSGSKLDLMEIRTELSIPTPEAGTIKLARPPEVRELGYEIGAVGPWGSIPVYISRALYRTLTNNPSRRVDIPLSLDRSLLLSGSDFLQQAERAGVLFPGKEEEVMLLDLRHRKGHERSFFGSWVEYKSQSLHIFDPRKEGVCLARQERYGPRYLLPLSQSRLEHHLKTSPN
;
A
#
# COMPACT_ATOMS: atom_id res chain seq x y z
N MET A 1 30.74 -14.62 9.42
CA MET A 1 29.64 -14.25 8.52
C MET A 1 28.56 -15.31 8.65
N GLN A 2 27.43 -15.00 9.30
CA GLN A 2 26.27 -15.89 9.30
C GLN A 2 25.51 -15.69 8.00
N THR A 3 25.53 -16.69 7.12
CA THR A 3 24.60 -16.79 6.01
C THR A 3 23.22 -17.11 6.58
N ASN A 4 22.40 -16.07 6.80
CA ASN A 4 21.00 -16.26 7.14
C ASN A 4 20.30 -16.90 5.94
N GLN A 5 20.09 -18.22 6.03
CA GLN A 5 19.40 -19.03 5.04
C GLN A 5 17.95 -18.54 4.96
N TYR A 6 17.58 -17.93 3.83
CA TYR A 6 16.21 -17.53 3.55
C TYR A 6 15.33 -18.79 3.49
N GLN A 7 14.20 -18.81 4.21
CA GLN A 7 13.21 -19.91 4.11
C GLN A 7 12.23 -19.69 2.93
N GLY A 8 12.73 -19.19 1.81
CA GLY A 8 11.94 -19.06 0.60
C GLY A 8 11.96 -20.34 -0.22
N LYS A 9 10.80 -20.69 -0.79
CA LYS A 9 10.72 -21.81 -1.75
C LYS A 9 10.46 -21.25 -3.13
N GLU A 10 11.46 -21.36 -4.00
CA GLU A 10 11.24 -21.14 -5.43
C GLU A 10 10.35 -22.23 -6.01
N MET A 11 9.46 -21.83 -6.90
CA MET A 11 8.59 -22.71 -7.65
C MET A 11 8.66 -22.40 -9.13
N TYR A 12 8.60 -23.47 -9.92
CA TYR A 12 8.58 -23.43 -11.37
C TYR A 12 7.22 -23.90 -11.89
N TRP A 13 6.72 -23.22 -12.91
CA TRP A 13 5.46 -23.49 -13.59
C TRP A 13 5.77 -24.15 -14.94
N LYS A 14 5.10 -25.26 -15.24
CA LYS A 14 5.28 -25.97 -16.53
C LYS A 14 4.71 -25.18 -17.71
N GLU A 15 3.78 -24.27 -17.42
CA GLU A 15 3.11 -23.41 -18.39
C GLU A 15 3.13 -21.99 -17.81
N GLU A 16 3.31 -20.99 -18.68
CA GLU A 16 3.16 -19.59 -18.29
C GLU A 16 1.77 -19.38 -17.67
N THR A 17 1.74 -18.88 -16.43
CA THR A 17 0.45 -18.63 -15.78
C THR A 17 -0.13 -17.33 -16.32
N VAL A 18 -1.13 -17.44 -17.20
CA VAL A 18 -1.68 -16.29 -17.95
C VAL A 18 -2.42 -15.28 -17.05
N ASN A 19 -2.92 -15.70 -15.88
CA ASN A 19 -3.53 -14.79 -14.91
C ASN A 19 -3.53 -15.32 -13.47
N CYS A 20 -3.76 -14.40 -12.53
CA CYS A 20 -3.84 -14.69 -11.09
C CYS A 20 -4.91 -15.73 -10.73
N ARG A 21 -6.04 -15.79 -11.47
CA ARG A 21 -7.13 -16.74 -11.19
C ARG A 21 -6.69 -18.17 -11.49
N GLN A 22 -6.01 -18.41 -12.61
CA GLN A 22 -5.44 -19.71 -12.95
C GLN A 22 -4.33 -20.09 -11.97
N LYS A 23 -3.43 -19.16 -11.64
CA LYS A 23 -2.37 -19.39 -10.67
C LYS A 23 -2.90 -19.78 -9.29
N ARG A 24 -3.97 -19.13 -8.81
CA ARG A 24 -4.64 -19.48 -7.54
C ARG A 24 -5.19 -20.91 -7.57
N LYS A 25 -5.80 -21.34 -8.69
CA LYS A 25 -6.27 -22.73 -8.85
C LYS A 25 -5.10 -23.72 -8.82
N LEU A 26 -3.98 -23.39 -9.45
CA LEU A 26 -2.79 -24.25 -9.46
C LEU A 26 -2.18 -24.39 -8.05
N LEU A 27 -2.05 -23.28 -7.32
CA LEU A 27 -1.60 -23.28 -5.92
C LEU A 27 -2.52 -24.15 -5.05
N HIS A 28 -3.83 -23.97 -5.14
CA HIS A 28 -4.81 -24.77 -4.42
C HIS A 28 -4.70 -26.27 -4.76
N ARG A 29 -4.55 -26.64 -6.04
CA ARG A 29 -4.36 -28.05 -6.46
C ARG A 29 -3.09 -28.68 -5.89
N LYS A 30 -2.07 -27.88 -5.61
CA LYS A 30 -0.83 -28.31 -4.94
C LYS A 30 -0.92 -28.29 -3.41
N GLY A 31 -2.08 -27.98 -2.83
CA GLY A 31 -2.26 -27.84 -1.39
C GLY A 31 -1.54 -26.62 -0.81
N ILE A 32 -1.27 -25.61 -1.63
CA ILE A 32 -0.57 -24.39 -1.21
C ILE A 32 -1.62 -23.29 -1.05
N ASP A 33 -1.90 -22.93 0.20
CA ASP A 33 -2.63 -21.69 0.52
C ASP A 33 -1.64 -20.53 0.55
N ALA A 34 -1.66 -19.71 -0.50
CA ALA A 34 -0.84 -18.53 -0.64
C ALA A 34 -1.64 -17.36 -1.20
N GLU A 35 -1.36 -16.17 -0.67
CA GLU A 35 -1.85 -14.93 -1.25
C GLU A 35 -0.98 -14.54 -2.45
N ILE A 36 -1.60 -14.21 -3.58
CA ILE A 36 -0.86 -13.78 -4.77
C ILE A 36 -0.65 -12.28 -4.67
N ILE A 37 0.61 -11.85 -4.71
CA ILE A 37 0.93 -10.43 -4.77
C ILE A 37 0.73 -9.95 -6.20
N LYS A 38 -0.12 -8.94 -6.37
CA LYS A 38 -0.26 -8.19 -7.61
C LYS A 38 0.62 -6.96 -7.51
N SER A 39 1.55 -6.82 -8.44
CA SER A 39 2.39 -5.63 -8.56
C SER A 39 2.03 -4.87 -9.84
N ILE A 40 1.93 -3.56 -9.73
CA ILE A 40 1.63 -2.67 -10.85
C ILE A 40 2.69 -1.58 -10.89
N VAL A 41 3.29 -1.35 -12.06
CA VAL A 41 4.18 -0.20 -12.26
C VAL A 41 3.31 1.01 -12.59
N PHE A 42 3.32 2.00 -11.71
CA PHE A 42 2.72 3.30 -11.94
C PHE A 42 3.79 4.27 -12.40
N ALA A 43 3.38 5.19 -13.26
CA ALA A 43 4.18 6.33 -13.70
C ALA A 43 3.43 7.62 -13.33
N TRP A 44 4.18 8.64 -12.96
CA TRP A 44 3.72 10.01 -12.87
C TRP A 44 4.84 10.91 -13.39
N ASP A 45 4.47 11.98 -14.10
CA ASP A 45 5.41 12.81 -14.85
C ASP A 45 6.23 11.99 -15.87
N GLU A 46 7.24 12.59 -16.52
CA GLU A 46 7.93 11.92 -17.65
C GLU A 46 8.91 10.82 -17.21
N GLU A 47 9.37 10.83 -15.96
CA GLU A 47 10.46 9.95 -15.50
C GLU A 47 10.27 9.35 -14.10
N GLN A 48 9.12 9.57 -13.43
CA GLN A 48 8.91 9.02 -12.09
C GLN A 48 8.05 7.76 -12.13
N TYR A 49 8.57 6.70 -11.53
CA TYR A 49 7.95 5.38 -11.51
C TYR A 49 7.98 4.77 -10.12
N ALA A 50 6.98 3.95 -9.81
CA ALA A 50 7.00 3.08 -8.65
C ALA A 50 6.27 1.77 -8.93
N VAL A 51 6.73 0.70 -8.31
CA VAL A 51 5.95 -0.54 -8.21
C VAL A 51 5.03 -0.43 -7.00
N VAL A 52 3.74 -0.64 -7.19
CA VAL A 52 2.79 -0.80 -6.08
C VAL A 52 2.36 -2.25 -5.98
N CYS A 53 2.65 -2.86 -4.83
CA CYS A 53 2.28 -4.22 -4.51
C CYS A 53 1.01 -4.25 -3.65
N GLY A 54 0.04 -5.06 -4.07
CA GLY A 54 -1.21 -5.28 -3.37
C GLY A 54 -1.66 -6.73 -3.41
N VAL A 55 -2.79 -6.98 -2.77
CA VAL A 55 -3.44 -8.30 -2.82
C VAL A 55 -4.08 -8.47 -4.21
N SER A 56 -3.90 -9.62 -4.86
CA SER A 56 -4.38 -9.86 -6.23
C SER A 56 -5.91 -9.64 -6.41
N GLY A 57 -6.70 -9.86 -5.35
CA GLY A 57 -8.14 -9.59 -5.34
C GLY A 57 -8.57 -8.21 -4.86
N SER A 58 -7.65 -7.37 -4.36
CA SER A 58 -8.01 -6.07 -3.80
C SER A 58 -7.95 -4.95 -4.84
N LYS A 59 -8.82 -3.97 -4.65
CA LYS A 59 -8.69 -2.67 -5.32
C LYS A 59 -7.50 -1.94 -4.69
N LEU A 60 -6.73 -1.27 -5.54
CA LEU A 60 -5.73 -0.32 -5.10
C LEU A 60 -6.39 1.06 -5.00
N ASP A 61 -6.14 1.77 -3.92
CA ASP A 61 -6.59 3.14 -3.74
C ASP A 61 -5.52 4.07 -4.33
N LEU A 62 -5.83 4.71 -5.46
CA LEU A 62 -4.89 5.62 -6.12
C LEU A 62 -4.59 6.85 -5.27
N MET A 63 -5.53 7.30 -4.42
CA MET A 63 -5.28 8.42 -3.52
C MET A 63 -4.32 8.02 -2.40
N GLU A 64 -4.44 6.79 -1.88
CA GLU A 64 -3.46 6.22 -0.96
C GLU A 64 -2.07 6.18 -1.58
N ILE A 65 -1.96 5.62 -2.79
CA ILE A 65 -0.69 5.53 -3.49
C ILE A 65 -0.05 6.90 -3.66
N ARG A 66 -0.81 7.91 -4.09
CA ARG A 66 -0.32 9.29 -4.22
C ARG A 66 0.22 9.85 -2.93
N THR A 67 -0.53 9.66 -1.85
CA THR A 67 -0.17 10.21 -0.54
C THR A 67 1.10 9.53 -0.02
N GLU A 68 1.15 8.21 -0.08
CA GLU A 68 2.25 7.41 0.45
C GLU A 68 3.54 7.55 -0.34
N LEU A 69 3.43 7.82 -1.66
CA LEU A 69 4.54 8.14 -2.55
C LEU A 69 4.84 9.65 -2.64
N SER A 70 4.17 10.50 -1.85
CA SER A 70 4.33 11.95 -1.87
C SER A 70 4.20 12.58 -3.27
N ILE A 71 3.32 12.03 -4.11
CA ILE A 71 3.09 12.50 -5.47
C ILE A 71 2.33 13.84 -5.41
N PRO A 72 2.81 14.90 -6.11
CA PRO A 72 2.18 16.22 -6.13
C PRO A 72 0.70 16.19 -6.56
N THR A 73 -0.05 17.27 -6.25
CA THR A 73 -1.49 17.40 -6.50
C THR A 73 -1.86 17.21 -7.99
N PRO A 74 -3.13 16.91 -8.33
CA PRO A 74 -3.51 16.52 -9.69
C PRO A 74 -3.29 17.56 -10.79
N GLU A 75 -3.08 18.84 -10.46
CA GLU A 75 -2.60 19.81 -11.44
C GLU A 75 -1.14 19.57 -11.88
N ALA A 76 -0.37 18.82 -11.09
CA ALA A 76 1.07 18.62 -11.25
C ALA A 76 1.48 17.19 -11.66
N GLY A 77 0.58 16.20 -11.67
CA GLY A 77 0.89 14.85 -12.12
C GLY A 77 -0.29 13.87 -12.05
N THR A 78 -0.67 13.28 -13.19
CA THR A 78 -1.67 12.22 -13.25
C THR A 78 -0.98 10.87 -13.10
N ILE A 79 -1.32 10.10 -12.05
CA ILE A 79 -0.91 8.70 -11.96
C ILE A 79 -1.51 7.92 -13.14
N LYS A 80 -0.64 7.30 -13.93
CA LYS A 80 -1.00 6.42 -15.03
C LYS A 80 -0.31 5.06 -14.87
N LEU A 81 -0.84 4.05 -15.55
CA LEU A 81 -0.12 2.78 -15.68
C LEU A 81 1.08 3.00 -16.60
N ALA A 82 2.24 2.48 -16.21
CA ALA A 82 3.40 2.48 -17.09
C ALA A 82 3.10 1.63 -18.34
N ARG A 83 3.56 2.11 -19.49
CA ARG A 83 3.40 1.43 -20.78
C ARG A 83 4.33 0.21 -20.84
N PRO A 84 3.97 -0.83 -21.62
CA PRO A 84 4.81 -2.01 -21.83
C PRO A 84 6.30 -1.73 -22.13
N PRO A 85 6.68 -0.76 -22.99
CA PRO A 85 8.10 -0.45 -23.23
C PRO A 85 8.80 0.09 -21.97
N GLU A 86 8.16 1.03 -21.26
CA GLU A 86 8.68 1.63 -20.02
C GLU A 86 8.94 0.55 -18.96
N VAL A 87 8.01 -0.38 -18.77
CA VAL A 87 8.17 -1.49 -17.80
C VAL A 87 9.41 -2.34 -18.12
N ARG A 88 9.69 -2.60 -19.41
CA ARG A 88 10.87 -3.37 -19.83
C ARG A 88 12.17 -2.59 -19.64
N GLU A 89 12.17 -1.29 -19.93
CA GLU A 89 13.32 -0.41 -19.71
C GLU A 89 13.71 -0.34 -18.24
N LEU A 90 12.73 -0.44 -17.33
CA LEU A 90 12.94 -0.53 -15.89
C LEU A 90 13.44 -1.91 -15.41
N GLY A 91 13.66 -2.86 -16.33
CA GLY A 91 14.19 -4.19 -16.03
C GLY A 91 13.15 -5.21 -15.56
N TYR A 92 11.86 -4.92 -15.72
CA TYR A 92 10.79 -5.85 -15.37
C TYR A 92 10.27 -6.63 -16.57
N GLU A 93 9.88 -7.87 -16.31
CA GLU A 93 9.12 -8.67 -17.26
C GLU A 93 7.62 -8.37 -17.13
N ILE A 94 6.96 -8.09 -18.25
CA ILE A 94 5.53 -7.79 -18.27
C ILE A 94 4.74 -9.03 -17.83
N GLY A 95 3.90 -8.86 -16.81
CA GLY A 95 3.15 -9.96 -16.20
C GLY A 95 3.88 -10.64 -15.03
N ALA A 96 5.15 -10.32 -14.81
CA ALA A 96 5.96 -10.84 -13.71
C ALA A 96 6.71 -9.73 -12.94
N VAL A 97 5.99 -8.65 -12.62
CA VAL A 97 6.53 -7.55 -11.82
C VAL A 97 6.59 -7.96 -10.34
N GLY A 98 7.80 -8.03 -9.79
CA GLY A 98 8.04 -8.30 -8.37
C GLY A 98 8.34 -7.04 -7.55
N PRO A 99 8.41 -7.14 -6.21
CA PRO A 99 8.78 -6.04 -5.32
C PRO A 99 10.30 -5.81 -5.22
N TRP A 100 11.12 -6.50 -6.03
CA TRP A 100 12.58 -6.55 -5.91
C TRP A 100 13.31 -5.93 -7.10
N GLY A 101 12.96 -4.73 -7.51
CA GLY A 101 13.62 -4.06 -8.65
C GLY A 101 14.27 -2.73 -8.31
N SER A 102 14.62 -1.98 -9.37
CA SER A 102 15.47 -0.80 -9.34
C SER A 102 14.76 0.53 -9.04
N ILE A 103 13.42 0.52 -9.03
CA ILE A 103 12.59 1.70 -8.76
C ILE A 103 11.96 1.59 -7.38
N PRO A 104 11.48 2.72 -6.79
CA PRO A 104 10.74 2.68 -5.54
C PRO A 104 9.59 1.68 -5.58
N VAL A 105 9.43 0.94 -4.49
CA VAL A 105 8.37 -0.05 -4.31
C VAL A 105 7.53 0.38 -3.11
N TYR A 106 6.21 0.28 -3.23
CA TYR A 106 5.27 0.55 -2.16
C TYR A 106 4.39 -0.69 -1.89
N ILE A 107 4.34 -1.13 -0.64
CA ILE A 107 3.38 -2.14 -0.18
C ILE A 107 2.09 -1.44 0.25
N SER A 108 0.99 -1.68 -0.47
CA SER A 108 -0.32 -1.13 -0.10
C SER A 108 -0.76 -1.51 1.31
N ARG A 109 -1.57 -0.65 1.93
CA ARG A 109 -2.10 -0.86 3.30
C ARG A 109 -2.87 -2.16 3.46
N ALA A 110 -3.63 -2.55 2.43
CA ALA A 110 -4.36 -3.82 2.42
C ALA A 110 -3.41 -5.04 2.46
N LEU A 111 -2.33 -5.02 1.67
CA LEU A 111 -1.34 -6.10 1.68
C LEU A 111 -0.58 -6.10 3.00
N TYR A 112 -0.09 -4.95 3.46
CA TYR A 112 0.61 -4.83 4.74
C TYR A 112 -0.21 -5.40 5.89
N ARG A 113 -1.47 -4.97 6.05
CA ARG A 113 -2.41 -5.50 7.06
C ARG A 113 -2.64 -7.01 6.95
N THR A 114 -2.75 -7.52 5.72
CA THR A 114 -2.95 -8.96 5.49
C THR A 114 -1.78 -9.77 6.04
N LEU A 115 -0.54 -9.28 5.84
CA LEU A 115 0.66 -9.99 6.27
C LEU A 115 0.98 -9.77 7.75
N THR A 116 0.69 -8.60 8.31
CA THR A 116 0.87 -8.36 9.75
C THR A 116 -0.13 -9.16 10.59
N ASN A 117 -1.37 -9.28 10.12
CA ASN A 117 -2.41 -10.02 10.86
C ASN A 117 -2.29 -11.54 10.71
N ASN A 118 -1.60 -12.01 9.67
CA ASN A 118 -1.32 -13.42 9.47
C ASN A 118 0.11 -13.61 8.94
N PRO A 119 1.14 -13.48 9.81
CA PRO A 119 2.54 -13.52 9.40
C PRO A 119 2.96 -14.88 8.83
N SER A 120 2.29 -15.97 9.24
CA SER A 120 2.49 -17.30 8.69
C SER A 120 1.91 -17.51 7.30
N ARG A 121 1.03 -16.61 6.84
CA ARG A 121 0.40 -16.74 5.52
C ARG A 121 1.46 -16.70 4.44
N ARG A 122 1.43 -17.67 3.53
CA ARG A 122 2.36 -17.66 2.40
C ARG A 122 1.98 -16.59 1.40
N VAL A 123 2.98 -15.96 0.80
CA VAL A 123 2.82 -15.05 -0.33
C VAL A 123 3.52 -15.62 -1.54
N ASP A 124 2.88 -15.46 -2.70
CA ASP A 124 3.42 -15.79 -4.01
C ASP A 124 3.88 -14.51 -4.70
N ILE A 125 5.19 -14.46 -4.97
CA ILE A 125 5.87 -13.33 -5.60
C ILE A 125 6.32 -13.77 -6.99
N PRO A 126 5.91 -13.10 -8.08
CA PRO A 126 6.41 -13.42 -9.40
C PRO A 126 7.90 -13.05 -9.52
N LEU A 127 8.70 -13.96 -10.07
CA LEU A 127 10.11 -13.72 -10.43
C LEU A 127 10.28 -13.64 -11.95
N SER A 128 9.52 -14.47 -12.69
CA SER A 128 9.35 -14.46 -14.15
C SER A 128 7.97 -15.05 -14.48
N LEU A 129 7.60 -15.12 -15.75
CA LEU A 129 6.31 -15.71 -16.17
C LEU A 129 6.12 -17.18 -15.75
N ASP A 130 7.22 -17.90 -15.57
CA ASP A 130 7.29 -19.32 -15.24
C ASP A 130 7.88 -19.59 -13.85
N ARG A 131 8.28 -18.56 -13.08
CA ARG A 131 8.87 -18.73 -11.75
C ARG A 131 8.25 -17.86 -10.69
N SER A 132 8.20 -18.37 -9.47
CA SER A 132 7.71 -17.61 -8.32
C SER A 132 8.46 -17.96 -7.05
N LEU A 133 8.58 -16.98 -6.16
CA LEU A 133 9.11 -17.18 -4.83
C LEU A 133 7.95 -17.24 -3.85
N LEU A 134 7.88 -18.34 -3.08
CA LEU A 134 6.98 -18.47 -1.96
C LEU A 134 7.70 -18.10 -0.67
N LEU A 135 7.18 -17.09 0.04
CA LEU A 135 7.67 -16.67 1.36
C LEU A 135 6.55 -16.74 2.39
N SER A 136 6.89 -16.82 3.68
CA SER A 136 5.93 -16.42 4.72
C SER A 136 5.71 -14.90 4.67
N GLY A 137 4.59 -14.42 5.19
CA GLY A 137 4.30 -12.99 5.31
C GLY A 137 5.35 -12.26 6.15
N SER A 138 5.83 -12.88 7.23
CA SER A 138 6.93 -12.34 8.04
C SER A 138 8.24 -12.24 7.26
N ASP A 139 8.63 -13.27 6.51
CA ASP A 139 9.86 -13.24 5.71
C ASP A 139 9.77 -12.22 4.57
N PHE A 140 8.59 -12.10 3.97
CA PHE A 140 8.32 -11.08 2.95
C PHE A 140 8.50 -9.67 3.50
N LEU A 141 7.87 -9.34 4.64
CA LEU A 141 7.97 -8.02 5.24
C LEU A 141 9.42 -7.72 5.66
N GLN A 142 10.13 -8.70 6.24
CA GLN A 142 11.54 -8.53 6.60
C GLN A 142 12.42 -8.26 5.36
N GLN A 143 12.19 -8.96 4.25
CA GLN A 143 12.91 -8.71 3.00
C GLN A 143 12.55 -7.35 2.40
N ALA A 144 11.28 -6.97 2.46
CA ALA A 144 10.80 -5.67 1.99
C ALA A 144 11.49 -4.53 2.75
N GLU A 145 11.58 -4.64 4.07
CA GLU A 145 12.30 -3.68 4.89
C GLU A 145 13.78 -3.58 4.53
N ARG A 146 14.47 -4.71 4.34
CA ARG A 146 15.88 -4.73 3.91
C ARG A 146 16.11 -4.15 2.53
N ALA A 147 15.15 -4.31 1.62
CA ALA A 147 15.20 -3.78 0.27
C ALA A 147 14.83 -2.29 0.18
N GLY A 148 14.52 -1.64 1.32
CA GLY A 148 14.13 -0.23 1.34
C GLY A 148 12.74 0.01 0.73
N VAL A 149 11.87 -0.99 0.73
CA VAL A 149 10.49 -0.87 0.26
C VAL A 149 9.72 0.09 1.17
N LEU A 150 8.89 0.94 0.58
CA LEU A 150 8.01 1.85 1.28
C LEU A 150 6.81 1.10 1.85
N PHE A 151 6.53 1.34 3.13
CA PHE A 151 5.36 0.85 3.82
C PHE A 151 4.34 1.97 4.02
N PRO A 152 3.06 1.62 4.24
CA PRO A 152 2.06 2.61 4.62
C PRO A 152 2.53 3.30 5.91
N GLY A 153 2.56 4.63 5.91
CA GLY A 153 3.00 5.38 7.09
C GLY A 153 2.05 5.18 8.27
N LYS A 154 2.60 5.51 9.44
CA LYS A 154 1.96 5.23 10.73
C LYS A 154 1.02 6.35 11.13
N GLU A 155 0.06 6.05 12.01
CA GLU A 155 -0.88 7.06 12.52
C GLU A 155 -0.17 8.16 13.32
N GLU A 156 1.01 7.87 13.89
CA GLU A 156 1.84 8.85 14.61
C GLU A 156 2.33 10.01 13.75
N GLU A 157 2.44 9.81 12.44
CA GLU A 157 2.95 10.82 11.49
C GLU A 157 1.87 11.86 11.13
N VAL A 158 0.66 11.71 11.66
CA VAL A 158 -0.47 12.60 11.39
C VAL A 158 -0.49 13.73 12.42
N MET A 159 -0.32 14.95 11.93
CA MET A 159 -0.37 16.16 12.75
C MET A 159 -1.71 16.87 12.57
N LEU A 160 -2.35 17.29 13.66
CA LEU A 160 -3.60 18.05 13.58
C LEU A 160 -3.29 19.53 13.36
N LEU A 161 -3.78 20.10 12.26
CA LEU A 161 -3.48 21.48 11.84
C LEU A 161 -4.47 22.50 12.39
N ASP A 162 -5.75 22.18 12.35
CA ASP A 162 -6.82 23.11 12.76
C ASP A 162 -8.00 22.34 13.32
N LEU A 163 -8.51 22.79 14.47
CA LEU A 163 -9.71 22.28 15.12
C LEU A 163 -10.90 23.18 14.78
N ARG A 164 -11.88 22.66 14.04
CA ARG A 164 -13.13 23.41 13.83
C ARG A 164 -13.94 23.49 15.13
N HIS A 165 -13.84 24.62 15.82
CA HIS A 165 -14.70 24.94 16.96
C HIS A 165 -15.93 25.73 16.49
N ARG A 166 -17.11 25.11 16.44
CA ARG A 166 -18.36 25.88 16.34
C ARG A 166 -18.75 26.38 17.73
N LYS A 167 -18.82 27.72 17.91
CA LYS A 167 -19.31 28.34 19.16
C LYS A 167 -20.63 27.67 19.58
N GLY A 168 -20.68 27.16 20.82
CA GLY A 168 -21.87 26.52 21.40
C GLY A 168 -22.05 25.02 21.13
N HIS A 169 -21.09 24.35 20.48
CA HIS A 169 -21.09 22.90 20.28
C HIS A 169 -19.88 22.23 20.95
N GLU A 170 -20.01 20.93 21.26
CA GLU A 170 -18.88 20.12 21.71
C GLU A 170 -17.73 20.17 20.68
N ARG A 171 -16.48 20.22 21.18
CA ARG A 171 -15.29 20.14 20.33
C ARG A 171 -15.35 18.85 19.51
N SER A 172 -15.21 18.98 18.20
CA SER A 172 -15.21 17.86 17.28
C SER A 172 -14.02 17.99 16.32
N PHE A 173 -13.31 16.88 16.11
CA PHE A 173 -12.27 16.80 15.08
C PHE A 173 -12.89 16.58 13.68
N PHE A 174 -14.19 16.32 13.56
CA PHE A 174 -14.84 16.19 12.26
C PHE A 174 -14.89 17.55 11.55
N GLY A 175 -14.43 17.58 10.29
CA GLY A 175 -14.24 18.82 9.55
C GLY A 175 -12.90 19.53 9.81
N SER A 176 -12.05 18.95 10.66
CA SER A 176 -10.71 19.47 10.96
C SER A 176 -9.71 19.09 9.88
N TRP A 177 -8.60 19.83 9.82
CA TRP A 177 -7.49 19.56 8.91
C TRP A 177 -6.36 18.86 9.65
N VAL A 178 -5.73 17.89 8.98
CA VAL A 178 -4.49 17.23 9.41
C VAL A 178 -3.44 17.36 8.33
N GLU A 179 -2.18 17.25 8.72
CA GLU A 179 -1.04 17.09 7.84
C GLU A 179 -0.49 15.67 7.98
N TYR A 180 -0.16 15.05 6.85
CA TYR A 180 0.49 13.75 6.79
C TYR A 180 1.40 13.72 5.57
N LYS A 181 2.70 13.45 5.76
CA LYS A 181 3.72 13.45 4.70
C LYS A 181 3.65 14.69 3.79
N SER A 182 3.55 15.87 4.41
CA SER A 182 3.44 17.18 3.73
C SER A 182 2.17 17.38 2.91
N GLN A 183 1.13 16.57 3.14
CA GLN A 183 -0.18 16.72 2.50
C GLN A 183 -1.24 17.10 3.52
N SER A 184 -2.00 18.16 3.22
CA SER A 184 -3.18 18.56 4.01
C SER A 184 -4.39 17.71 3.66
N LEU A 185 -4.96 17.06 4.66
CA LEU A 185 -6.13 16.20 4.55
C LEU A 185 -7.22 16.68 5.51
N HIS A 186 -8.48 16.56 5.09
CA HIS A 186 -9.66 16.98 5.81
C HIS A 186 -10.36 15.76 6.42
N ILE A 187 -10.58 15.75 7.73
CA ILE A 187 -11.24 14.65 8.43
C ILE A 187 -12.74 14.65 8.15
N PHE A 188 -13.25 13.50 7.74
CA PHE A 188 -14.68 13.22 7.56
C PHE A 188 -15.16 12.19 8.60
N ASP A 189 -16.44 12.28 8.96
CA ASP A 189 -17.15 11.35 9.86
C ASP A 189 -17.83 10.23 9.06
N PRO A 190 -17.21 9.06 8.82
CA PRO A 190 -18.01 7.89 8.55
C PRO A 190 -18.55 7.39 9.89
N ARG A 191 -19.85 7.49 10.12
CA ARG A 191 -20.49 6.89 11.29
C ARG A 191 -20.53 5.35 11.26
N LYS A 192 -19.43 4.71 10.84
CA LYS A 192 -19.23 3.27 10.77
C LYS A 192 -17.80 2.96 11.25
N GLU A 193 -17.71 2.27 12.39
CA GLU A 193 -16.54 1.49 12.83
C GLU A 193 -15.36 2.21 13.54
N GLY A 194 -15.59 3.30 14.30
CA GLY A 194 -14.57 3.79 15.26
C GLY A 194 -13.23 4.25 14.65
N VAL A 195 -13.22 4.48 13.33
CA VAL A 195 -12.07 4.91 12.55
C VAL A 195 -12.46 6.18 11.81
N CYS A 196 -11.66 7.23 11.96
CA CYS A 196 -11.86 8.48 11.24
C CYS A 196 -11.11 8.45 9.91
N LEU A 197 -11.64 9.11 8.88
CA LEU A 197 -11.05 9.11 7.54
C LEU A 197 -10.65 10.52 7.16
N ALA A 198 -9.42 10.71 6.70
CA ALA A 198 -8.95 11.99 6.18
C ALA A 198 -8.89 11.97 4.64
N ARG A 199 -9.30 13.05 3.97
CA ARG A 199 -9.35 13.18 2.49
C ARG A 199 -8.80 14.51 1.98
N GLN A 200 -8.32 14.56 0.74
CA GLN A 200 -8.06 15.82 0.06
C GLN A 200 -9.38 16.42 -0.46
N GLU A 201 -9.67 17.70 -0.20
CA GLU A 201 -11.01 18.32 -0.35
C GLU A 201 -11.65 18.22 -1.75
N ARG A 202 -10.85 18.09 -2.81
CA ARG A 202 -11.32 18.21 -4.21
C ARG A 202 -11.90 16.94 -4.82
N TYR A 203 -11.81 15.80 -4.16
CA TYR A 203 -12.26 14.52 -4.71
C TYR A 203 -13.25 13.85 -3.75
N GLY A 204 -14.32 13.26 -4.32
CA GLY A 204 -15.35 12.55 -3.57
C GLY A 204 -14.78 11.48 -2.62
N PRO A 205 -15.63 10.86 -1.77
CA PRO A 205 -15.13 10.00 -0.70
C PRO A 205 -14.32 8.82 -1.27
N ARG A 206 -13.02 8.74 -0.92
CA ARG A 206 -12.19 7.53 -0.74
C ARG A 206 -10.70 7.90 -0.62
N TYR A 207 -10.33 8.43 0.55
CA TYR A 207 -9.03 8.13 1.14
C TYR A 207 -9.28 7.73 2.59
N LEU A 208 -8.67 6.62 3.01
CA LEU A 208 -8.79 6.06 4.35
C LEU A 208 -7.41 6.06 4.98
N LEU A 209 -6.91 7.20 5.46
CA LEU A 209 -6.02 7.11 6.62
C LEU A 209 -6.90 6.68 7.78
N PRO A 210 -6.78 5.45 8.29
CA PRO A 210 -7.45 5.11 9.51
C PRO A 210 -6.78 5.95 10.60
N LEU A 211 -7.49 6.95 11.10
CA LEU A 211 -7.06 7.64 12.31
C LEU A 211 -7.82 7.03 13.46
N SER A 212 -7.10 6.53 14.46
CA SER A 212 -7.72 6.10 15.71
C SER A 212 -8.53 7.26 16.31
N GLN A 213 -9.85 7.04 16.46
CA GLN A 213 -10.74 8.01 17.08
C GLN A 213 -10.27 8.38 18.49
N SER A 214 -9.83 7.40 19.29
CA SER A 214 -9.37 7.64 20.66
C SER A 214 -8.12 8.52 20.72
N ARG A 215 -7.26 8.47 19.70
CA ARG A 215 -6.09 9.34 19.58
C ARG A 215 -6.46 10.77 19.25
N LEU A 216 -7.38 10.97 18.30
CA LEU A 216 -7.91 12.29 17.96
C LEU A 216 -8.64 12.91 19.16
N GLU A 217 -9.42 12.13 19.90
CA GLU A 217 -10.06 12.54 21.14
C GLU A 217 -9.05 12.87 22.24
N HIS A 218 -7.97 12.11 22.36
CA HIS A 218 -6.88 12.42 23.28
C HIS A 218 -6.24 13.77 22.91
N HIS A 219 -5.89 13.98 21.64
CA HIS A 219 -5.37 15.26 21.15
C HIS A 219 -6.32 16.43 21.46
N LEU A 220 -7.63 16.27 21.25
CA LEU A 220 -8.64 17.27 21.61
C LEU A 220 -8.62 17.65 23.10
N LYS A 221 -8.33 16.69 23.97
CA LYS A 221 -8.26 16.87 25.43
C LYS A 221 -6.94 17.49 25.87
N THR A 222 -5.84 17.21 25.17
CA THR A 222 -4.50 17.64 25.57
C THR A 222 -3.99 18.89 24.87
N SER A 223 -4.58 19.30 23.74
CA SER A 223 -4.17 20.51 23.03
C SER A 223 -4.65 21.78 23.78
N PRO A 224 -3.73 22.69 24.15
CA PRO A 224 -4.10 23.99 24.69
C PRO A 224 -4.86 24.80 23.61
N ASN A 225 -5.85 25.59 24.04
CA ASN A 225 -6.59 26.53 23.18
C ASN A 225 -5.65 27.51 22.49
#